data_AF-A0A7S0Q307-F1
#
_entry.id   AF-A0A7S0Q307-F1
#
_cell.length_a   1.000
_cell.length_b   1.000
_cell.length_c   1.000
_cell.angle_alpha   90.00
_cell.angle_beta   90.00
_cell.angle_gamma   90.00
#
_symmetry.space_group_name_H-M   'P 1'
#
loop_
_entity.id
_entity.type
_entity.pdbx_description
1 polymer ?
#
loop_
_entity_poly.entity_id
_entity_poly.type
_entity_poly.pdbx_seq_one_letter_code
_entity_poly.pdbx_strand_id
1 'polypeptide(L)'
;MIHVGLLAFFSSIPALPGSLEFRELNAASTHSVHHLLSHAYVSSSDGALRLAYKRDFIRWLLATEGSIQLGVVERDTSKLVGYVCALGCRVHSEADEIDGVEVTMLCVRPEWRRLGITKALIFELRSRALARGVQ
;
A
#
# COMPACT_ATOMS: atom_id res chain seq x y z
N MET A 1 3.55 -33.25 4.43
CA MET A 1 2.61 -32.97 3.32
C MET A 1 1.55 -32.00 3.82
N ILE A 2 1.85 -30.71 3.81
CA ILE A 2 0.87 -29.68 4.14
C ILE A 2 0.14 -29.35 2.83
N HIS A 3 -1.19 -29.46 2.88
CA HIS A 3 -2.09 -29.39 1.74
C HIS A 3 -1.82 -28.16 0.85
N VAL A 4 -1.60 -28.43 -0.44
CA VAL A 4 -1.58 -27.50 -1.59
C VAL A 4 -3.02 -26.97 -1.86
N GLY A 5 -3.75 -26.60 -0.81
CA GLY A 5 -5.17 -26.22 -0.86
C GLY A 5 -5.42 -24.71 -0.82
N LEU A 6 -4.40 -23.90 -0.54
CA LEU A 6 -4.52 -22.43 -0.42
C LEU A 6 -4.04 -21.65 -1.65
N LEU A 7 -3.81 -22.33 -2.78
CA LEU A 7 -3.49 -21.68 -4.06
C LEU A 7 -4.74 -21.34 -4.90
N ALA A 8 -5.93 -21.74 -4.46
CA ALA A 8 -7.17 -21.57 -5.21
C ALA A 8 -7.99 -20.29 -4.89
N PHE A 9 -7.50 -19.39 -4.02
CA PHE A 9 -8.11 -18.06 -3.82
C PHE A 9 -7.48 -16.95 -4.68
N PHE A 10 -6.55 -17.31 -5.58
CA PHE A 10 -5.83 -16.38 -6.44
C PHE A 10 -6.58 -16.18 -7.77
N SER A 11 -7.70 -15.45 -7.72
CA SER A 11 -8.13 -14.72 -8.91
C SER A 11 -7.09 -13.64 -9.21
N SER A 12 -6.71 -13.52 -10.48
CA SER A 12 -5.77 -12.53 -11.04
C SER A 12 -5.88 -11.16 -10.37
N ILE A 13 -4.75 -10.45 -10.23
CA ILE A 13 -4.69 -9.06 -9.73
C ILE A 13 -5.82 -8.26 -10.39
N PRO A 14 -6.73 -7.62 -9.62
CA PRO A 14 -7.82 -6.86 -10.19
C PRO A 14 -7.25 -5.80 -11.14
N ALA A 15 -7.73 -5.79 -12.39
CA ALA A 15 -7.32 -4.78 -13.36
C ALA A 15 -7.68 -3.39 -12.81
N LEU A 16 -6.72 -2.46 -12.88
CA LEU A 16 -7.00 -1.07 -12.58
C LEU A 16 -7.92 -0.48 -13.67
N PRO A 17 -8.93 0.34 -13.32
CA PRO A 17 -9.82 0.94 -14.29
C PRO A 17 -9.11 2.01 -15.12
N GLY A 18 -9.51 2.13 -16.39
CA GLY A 18 -9.18 3.27 -17.25
C GLY A 18 -7.68 3.50 -17.43
N SER A 19 -7.26 4.77 -17.30
CA SER A 19 -5.87 5.22 -17.47
C SER A 19 -5.02 5.10 -16.20
N LEU A 20 -5.41 4.26 -15.22
CA LEU A 20 -4.63 4.08 -14.00
C LEU A 20 -3.50 3.05 -14.19
N GLU A 21 -2.40 3.25 -13.47
CA GLU A 21 -1.28 2.30 -13.42
C GLU A 21 -0.66 2.21 -12.01
N PHE A 22 -0.08 1.05 -11.70
CA PHE A 22 0.73 0.88 -10.50
C PHE A 22 2.09 1.55 -10.69
N ARG A 23 2.61 2.17 -9.63
CA ARG A 23 3.92 2.83 -9.63
C ARG A 23 4.64 2.56 -8.32
N GLU A 24 5.92 2.20 -8.41
CA GLU A 24 6.80 2.17 -7.23
C GLU A 24 7.19 3.59 -6.87
N LEU A 25 7.03 3.93 -5.60
CA LEU A 25 7.31 5.27 -5.08
C LEU A 25 8.63 5.26 -4.31
N ASN A 26 9.23 6.43 -4.19
CA ASN A 26 10.48 6.62 -3.45
C ASN A 26 10.47 7.99 -2.77
N ALA A 27 11.59 8.39 -2.17
CA ALA A 27 11.72 9.68 -1.49
C ALA A 27 11.35 10.89 -2.35
N ALA A 28 11.50 10.85 -3.69
CA ALA A 28 11.05 11.93 -4.58
C ALA A 28 9.52 12.09 -4.59
N SER A 29 8.77 11.03 -4.30
CA SER A 29 7.30 11.03 -4.20
C SER A 29 6.77 11.59 -2.87
N THR A 30 7.64 12.03 -1.95
CA THR A 30 7.27 12.54 -0.61
C THR A 30 6.14 13.57 -0.67
N HIS A 31 6.21 14.52 -1.60
CA HIS A 31 5.19 15.57 -1.69
C HIS A 31 3.81 14.98 -2.00
N SER A 32 3.72 14.11 -3.01
CA SER A 32 2.47 13.50 -3.45
C SER A 32 1.87 12.56 -2.39
N VAL A 33 2.70 11.74 -1.74
CA VAL A 33 2.25 10.83 -0.67
C VAL A 33 1.81 11.61 0.56
N HIS A 34 2.58 12.60 0.99
CA HIS A 34 2.20 13.47 2.11
C HIS A 34 0.88 14.18 1.80
N HIS A 35 0.74 14.78 0.62
CA HIS A 35 -0.50 15.43 0.20
C HIS A 35 -1.70 14.46 0.22
N LEU A 36 -1.54 13.25 -0.32
CA LEU A 36 -2.60 12.23 -0.29
C LEU A 36 -3.03 11.91 1.15
N LEU A 37 -2.08 11.59 2.03
CA LEU A 37 -2.37 11.17 3.39
C LEU A 37 -3.01 12.30 4.21
N SER A 38 -2.51 13.53 4.07
CA SER A 38 -3.06 14.71 4.76
C SER A 38 -4.53 15.01 4.39
N HIS A 39 -5.01 14.58 3.22
CA HIS A 39 -6.36 14.92 2.75
C HIS A 39 -7.34 13.74 2.74
N ALA A 40 -6.83 12.51 2.60
CA ALA A 40 -7.66 11.35 2.32
C ALA A 40 -7.44 10.17 3.28
N TYR A 41 -6.50 10.26 4.23
CA TYR A 41 -6.28 9.19 5.19
C TYR A 41 -7.31 9.21 6.33
N VAL A 42 -7.05 8.42 7.37
CA VAL A 42 -7.92 8.21 8.53
C VAL A 42 -8.36 9.53 9.13
N SER A 43 -9.68 9.67 9.27
CA SER A 43 -10.35 10.75 9.98
C SER A 43 -11.41 10.17 10.91
N SER A 44 -11.82 10.95 11.90
CA SER A 44 -13.03 10.66 12.68
C SER A 44 -14.26 10.59 11.77
N SER A 45 -15.33 9.95 12.25
CA SER A 45 -16.59 9.79 11.52
C SER A 45 -17.26 11.13 11.19
N ASP A 46 -17.09 12.13 12.04
CA ASP A 46 -17.54 13.51 11.85
C ASP A 46 -16.55 14.39 11.06
N GLY A 47 -15.35 13.86 10.75
CA GLY A 47 -14.29 14.58 10.05
C GLY A 47 -13.57 15.66 10.86
N ALA A 48 -13.89 15.84 12.14
CA ALA A 48 -13.28 16.86 12.99
C ALA A 48 -11.79 16.60 13.29
N LEU A 49 -11.37 15.33 13.30
CA LEU A 49 -9.99 14.92 13.54
C LEU A 49 -9.46 14.13 12.35
N ARG A 50 -8.20 14.38 11.99
CA ARG A 50 -7.49 13.65 10.93
C ARG A 50 -6.06 13.34 11.35
N LEU A 51 -5.59 12.14 11.00
CA LEU A 51 -4.18 11.81 11.16
C LEU A 51 -3.34 12.65 10.20
N ALA A 52 -2.37 13.37 10.75
CA ALA A 52 -1.49 14.26 10.01
C ALA A 52 -0.03 13.88 10.26
N TYR A 53 0.54 13.07 9.35
CA TYR A 53 1.95 12.73 9.39
C TYR A 53 2.81 13.90 8.91
N LYS A 54 3.89 14.20 9.64
CA LYS A 54 4.86 15.22 9.21
C LYS A 54 5.51 14.81 7.88
N ARG A 55 5.80 15.79 7.02
CA ARG A 55 6.46 15.56 5.72
C ARG A 55 7.80 14.82 5.86
N ASP A 56 8.59 15.14 6.86
CA ASP A 56 9.89 14.48 7.07
C ASP A 56 9.74 13.02 7.50
N PHE A 57 8.68 12.67 8.25
CA PHE A 57 8.35 11.28 8.55
C PHE A 57 7.99 10.52 7.27
N ILE A 58 7.19 11.12 6.37
CA ILE A 58 6.87 10.50 5.08
C ILE A 58 8.13 10.32 4.22
N ARG A 59 9.04 11.30 4.20
CA ARG A 59 10.31 11.17 3.48
C ARG A 59 11.15 10.02 4.02
N TRP A 60 11.27 9.93 5.35
CA TRP A 60 11.97 8.84 6.02
C TRP A 60 11.35 7.48 5.67
N LEU A 61 10.02 7.37 5.79
CA LEU A 61 9.29 6.14 5.48
C LEU A 61 9.52 5.66 4.04
N LEU A 62 9.49 6.58 3.07
CA LEU A 62 9.71 6.28 1.65
C LEU A 62 11.18 5.94 1.31
N ALA A 63 12.10 6.22 2.23
CA ALA A 63 13.52 5.90 2.11
C ALA A 63 13.91 4.63 2.87
N THR A 64 12.98 3.99 3.59
CA THR A 64 13.25 2.77 4.36
C THR A 64 13.67 1.63 3.44
N GLU A 65 14.87 1.10 3.65
CA GLU A 65 15.40 -0.02 2.88
C GLU A 65 14.55 -1.28 3.06
N GLY A 66 14.48 -2.12 2.02
CA GLY A 66 13.69 -3.36 2.03
C GLY A 66 12.16 -3.17 1.97
N SER A 67 11.66 -1.94 2.18
CA SER A 67 10.23 -1.65 2.11
C SER A 67 9.68 -1.73 0.69
N ILE A 68 8.37 -1.98 0.58
CA ILE A 68 7.63 -1.87 -0.68
C ILE A 68 6.77 -0.61 -0.59
N GLN A 69 6.98 0.32 -1.53
CA GLN A 69 6.26 1.59 -1.59
C GLN A 69 5.40 1.60 -2.86
N LEU A 70 4.11 1.33 -2.73
CA LEU A 70 3.23 1.10 -3.88
C LEU A 70 2.17 2.21 -4.02
N GLY A 71 2.14 2.85 -5.17
CA GLY A 71 1.12 3.81 -5.56
C GLY A 71 0.27 3.34 -6.73
N VAL A 72 -0.91 3.94 -6.87
CA VAL A 72 -1.69 3.97 -8.10
C VAL A 72 -1.73 5.41 -8.59
N VAL A 73 -1.41 5.63 -9.86
CA VAL A 73 -1.36 6.96 -10.48
C VAL A 73 -2.20 7.01 -11.73
N GLU A 74 -2.66 8.21 -12.09
CA GLU A 74 -3.20 8.49 -13.41
C GLU A 74 -2.06 8.56 -14.43
N ARG A 75 -2.12 7.80 -15.53
CA ARG A 75 -1.04 7.67 -16.53
C ARG A 75 -0.65 9.02 -17.14
N ASP A 76 -1.64 9.84 -17.50
CA ASP A 76 -1.40 11.08 -18.25
C ASP A 76 -0.88 12.22 -17.36
N THR A 77 -1.37 12.30 -16.11
CA THR A 77 -1.04 13.40 -15.19
C THR A 77 -0.01 13.03 -14.14
N SER A 78 0.31 11.73 -14.00
CA SER A 78 1.09 11.18 -12.88
C SER A 78 0.55 11.53 -11.49
N LYS A 79 -0.73 11.93 -11.40
CA LYS A 79 -1.37 12.29 -10.14
C LYS A 79 -1.60 11.03 -9.30
N LEU A 80 -1.20 11.09 -8.03
CA LEU A 80 -1.34 9.97 -7.09
C LEU A 80 -2.80 9.81 -6.67
N VAL A 81 -3.35 8.62 -6.92
CA VAL A 81 -4.74 8.23 -6.64
C VAL A 81 -4.86 7.42 -5.36
N GLY A 82 -3.91 6.51 -5.14
CA GLY A 82 -3.85 5.69 -3.95
C GLY A 82 -2.43 5.26 -3.62
N TYR A 83 -2.23 4.79 -2.40
CA TYR A 83 -0.94 4.42 -1.85
C TYR A 83 -1.10 3.34 -0.76
N VAL A 84 -0.12 2.46 -0.66
CA VAL A 84 0.07 1.52 0.46
C VAL A 84 1.56 1.20 0.55
N CYS A 85 2.04 0.89 1.75
CA CYS A 85 3.40 0.40 1.92
C CYS A 85 3.46 -0.86 2.78
N ALA A 86 4.54 -1.61 2.61
CA ALA A 86 4.88 -2.78 3.42
C ALA A 86 6.30 -2.61 3.97
N LEU A 87 6.46 -2.74 5.28
CA LEU A 87 7.75 -2.68 5.97
C LEU A 87 8.12 -4.09 6.44
N GLY A 88 9.35 -4.55 6.20
CA GLY A 88 9.79 -5.86 6.69
C GLY A 88 9.75 -5.92 8.21
N CYS A 89 9.23 -7.01 8.76
CA CYS A 89 9.18 -7.26 10.19
C CYS A 89 9.38 -8.75 10.51
N ARG A 90 9.75 -9.04 11.75
CA ARG A 90 9.74 -10.40 12.28
C ARG A 90 8.57 -10.55 13.25
N VAL A 91 7.69 -11.49 12.94
CA VAL A 91 6.51 -11.77 13.73
C VAL A 91 6.80 -12.98 14.59
N HIS A 92 6.80 -12.78 15.90
CA HIS A 92 6.95 -13.85 16.87
C HIS A 92 5.56 -14.28 17.35
N SER A 93 5.22 -15.54 17.11
CA SER A 93 4.09 -16.22 17.73
C SER A 93 4.59 -17.17 18.82
N GLU A 94 3.70 -17.77 19.61
CA GLU A 94 4.11 -18.74 20.64
C GLU A 94 4.82 -19.97 20.06
N ALA A 95 4.52 -20.34 18.81
CA ALA A 95 5.04 -21.55 18.17
C ALA A 95 6.19 -21.28 17.19
N ASP A 96 6.16 -20.14 16.49
CA ASP A 96 7.03 -19.87 15.34
C ASP A 96 7.47 -18.39 15.26
N GLU A 97 8.62 -18.15 14.63
CA GLU A 97 9.10 -16.86 14.16
C GLU A 97 8.97 -16.80 12.63
N ILE A 98 8.27 -15.78 12.13
CA ILE A 98 7.95 -15.63 10.70
C ILE A 98 8.52 -14.30 10.21
N ASP A 99 9.32 -14.36 9.14
CA ASP A 99 9.68 -13.17 8.37
C ASP A 99 8.47 -12.71 7.57
N GLY A 100 7.97 -11.52 7.88
CA GLY A 100 6.78 -10.98 7.25
C GLY A 100 6.87 -9.49 6.95
N VAL A 101 5.71 -8.90 6.69
CA VAL A 101 5.59 -7.46 6.44
C VAL A 101 4.47 -6.81 7.22
N GLU A 102 4.75 -5.62 7.75
CA GLU A 102 3.73 -4.71 8.26
C GLU A 102 3.16 -3.89 7.11
N VAL A 103 1.89 -4.14 6.76
CA VAL A 103 1.15 -3.34 5.77
C VAL A 103 0.57 -2.10 6.45
N THR A 104 0.94 -0.92 5.96
CA THR A 104 0.52 0.35 6.57
C THR A 104 0.25 1.45 5.53
N MET A 105 -0.34 2.56 5.97
CA MET A 105 -0.65 3.75 5.16
C MET A 105 -1.54 3.52 3.94
N LEU A 106 -2.37 2.49 3.95
CA LEU A 106 -3.35 2.21 2.89
C LEU A 106 -4.34 3.37 2.74
N CYS A 107 -4.25 4.10 1.63
CA CYS A 107 -5.04 5.29 1.37
C CYS A 107 -5.46 5.36 -0.10
N VAL A 108 -6.72 5.69 -0.34
CA VAL A 108 -7.26 5.98 -1.68
C VAL A 108 -8.08 7.27 -1.59
N ARG A 109 -7.88 8.16 -2.57
CA ARG A 109 -8.67 9.40 -2.70
C ARG A 109 -10.17 9.08 -2.73
N PRO A 110 -11.03 9.87 -2.03
CA PRO A 110 -12.45 9.55 -1.86
C PRO A 110 -13.19 9.19 -3.14
N GLU A 111 -12.95 9.92 -4.24
CA GLU A 111 -13.60 9.72 -5.54
C GLU A 111 -13.27 8.38 -6.21
N TRP A 112 -12.20 7.69 -5.79
CA TRP A 112 -11.76 6.41 -6.37
C TRP A 112 -12.12 5.18 -5.51
N ARG A 113 -12.65 5.37 -4.29
CA ARG A 113 -12.84 4.29 -3.31
C ARG A 113 -13.82 3.19 -3.73
N ARG A 114 -14.77 3.50 -4.62
CA ARG A 114 -15.79 2.54 -5.10
C ARG A 114 -15.34 1.75 -6.33
N LEU A 115 -14.12 1.96 -6.82
CA LEU A 115 -13.62 1.38 -8.07
C LEU A 115 -12.66 0.20 -7.86
N GLY A 116 -12.66 -0.41 -6.67
CA GLY A 116 -11.83 -1.59 -6.40
C GLY A 116 -10.34 -1.32 -6.20
N ILE A 117 -9.90 -0.04 -6.20
CA ILE A 117 -8.49 0.35 -6.09
C ILE A 117 -7.81 -0.19 -4.82
N THR A 118 -8.50 -0.17 -3.68
CA THR A 118 -7.99 -0.74 -2.42
C THR A 118 -7.68 -2.23 -2.56
N LYS A 119 -8.58 -2.99 -3.19
CA LYS A 119 -8.37 -4.41 -3.45
C LYS A 119 -7.20 -4.62 -4.41
N ALA A 120 -7.12 -3.83 -5.48
CA ALA A 120 -6.03 -3.89 -6.45
C ALA A 120 -4.66 -3.62 -5.80
N LEU A 121 -4.57 -2.57 -4.95
CA LEU A 121 -3.37 -2.23 -4.18
C LEU A 121 -2.92 -3.38 -3.26
N ILE A 122 -3.84 -3.98 -2.50
CA ILE A 122 -3.50 -5.08 -1.58
C ILE A 122 -3.00 -6.31 -2.35
N PHE A 123 -3.66 -6.69 -3.45
CA PHE A 123 -3.26 -7.83 -4.27
C PHE A 123 -1.89 -7.62 -4.92
N GLU A 124 -1.64 -6.43 -5.45
CA GLU A 124 -0.35 -6.08 -6.04
C GLU A 124 0.76 -6.02 -4.98
N LEU A 125 0.49 -5.43 -3.80
CA LEU A 125 1.43 -5.40 -2.69
C LEU A 125 1.83 -6.82 -2.25
N ARG A 126 0.84 -7.71 -2.09
CA ARG A 126 1.07 -9.12 -1.76
C ARG A 126 1.89 -9.84 -2.84
N SER A 127 1.60 -9.59 -4.12
CA SER A 127 2.35 -10.15 -5.25
C SER A 127 3.83 -9.75 -5.17
N ARG A 128 4.12 -8.47 -4.91
CA ARG A 128 5.49 -7.94 -4.74
C ARG A 128 6.18 -8.48 -3.49
N ALA A 129 5.46 -8.61 -2.38
CA ALA A 129 5.97 -9.19 -1.14
C ALA A 129 6.39 -10.65 -1.36
N LEU A 130 5.52 -11.46 -1.97
CA LEU A 130 5.80 -12.85 -2.28
C LEU A 130 7.00 -13.01 -3.22
N ALA A 131 7.13 -12.14 -4.22
CA ALA A 131 8.28 -12.12 -5.13
C ALA A 131 9.61 -11.78 -4.42
N ARG A 132 9.55 -11.10 -3.27
CA ARG A 132 10.69 -10.82 -2.39
C ARG A 132 10.89 -11.89 -1.30
N GLY A 133 10.06 -12.94 -1.27
CA GLY A 133 10.17 -14.05 -0.31
C GLY A 133 9.63 -13.74 1.09
N VAL A 134 8.87 -12.64 1.25
CA VAL A 134 8.29 -12.22 2.54
C VAL A 134 6.77 -12.44 2.53
N GLN A 135 6.21 -12.87 3.66
CA GLN A 135 4.80 -13.31 3.77
C GLN A 135 3.92 -12.42 4.66
#